data_AF-A0A832ZPE3-F1
#
_entry.id   AF-A0A832ZPE3-F1
#
_cell.length_a   1.000
_cell.length_b   1.000
_cell.length_c   1.000
_cell.angle_alpha   90.00
_cell.angle_beta   90.00
_cell.angle_gamma   90.00
#
_symmetry.space_group_name_H-M   'P 1'
#
loop_
_entity.id
_entity.type
_entity.pdbx_description
1 polymer ?
#
loop_
_entity_poly.entity_id
_entity_poly.type
_entity_poly.pdbx_seq_one_letter_code
_entity_poly.pdbx_strand_id
1 'polypeptide(L)'
;MSIAVARNVMGFRQPVGLDKLFKEASRVPYLAKYLREIVPKLGYPDYYEFGPPSELKKAANVNVMYPVGGGIYIHVYTPPEGSKTGYRRYVAIEPPKPPRELVEAVEIKIAELIDET
;
A
#
# COMPACT_ATOMS: atom_id res chain seq x y z
N MET A 1 -37.42 -14.23 1.32
CA MET A 1 -37.54 -13.51 0.03
C MET A 1 -36.16 -13.03 -0.38
N SER A 2 -35.62 -13.62 -1.45
CA SER A 2 -34.30 -13.33 -2.01
C SER A 2 -34.19 -11.89 -2.51
N ILE A 3 -33.09 -11.23 -2.17
CA ILE A 3 -32.62 -10.06 -2.92
C ILE A 3 -31.47 -10.54 -3.80
N ALA A 4 -31.84 -10.91 -5.02
CA ALA A 4 -30.94 -11.10 -6.13
C ALA A 4 -31.39 -10.16 -7.26
N VAL A 5 -30.96 -8.90 -7.20
CA VAL A 5 -30.95 -7.92 -8.30
C VAL A 5 -29.83 -6.93 -7.91
N ALA A 6 -28.70 -6.80 -8.58
CA ALA A 6 -28.52 -6.53 -9.99
C ALA A 6 -27.14 -7.03 -10.47
N ARG A 7 -27.12 -7.69 -11.63
CA ARG A 7 -25.90 -7.94 -12.39
C ARG A 7 -25.82 -6.96 -13.55
N ASN A 8 -24.60 -6.44 -13.76
CA ASN A 8 -23.98 -6.07 -15.04
C ASN A 8 -23.81 -4.56 -15.33
N VAL A 9 -22.68 -3.99 -14.86
CA VAL A 9 -21.99 -2.85 -15.49
C VAL A 9 -20.48 -2.99 -15.20
N MET A 10 -19.67 -3.37 -16.21
CA MET A 10 -18.21 -3.56 -16.19
C MET A 10 -17.67 -4.58 -15.16
N GLY A 11 -16.69 -5.40 -15.56
CA GLY A 11 -16.17 -6.53 -14.76
C GLY A 11 -15.39 -6.11 -13.50
N PHE A 12 -16.07 -5.58 -12.49
CA PHE A 12 -15.50 -5.35 -11.17
C PHE A 12 -15.33 -6.68 -10.44
N ARG A 13 -14.14 -7.27 -10.56
CA ARG A 13 -13.64 -8.27 -9.61
C ARG A 13 -13.64 -7.62 -8.23
N GLN A 14 -14.23 -8.29 -7.23
CA GLN A 14 -14.05 -7.88 -5.83
C GLN A 14 -12.58 -8.09 -5.43
N PRO A 15 -11.90 -7.05 -4.90
CA PRO A 15 -10.54 -7.19 -4.39
C PRO A 15 -10.48 -8.16 -3.21
N VAL A 16 -9.47 -9.01 -3.19
CA VAL A 16 -9.19 -9.92 -2.08
C VAL A 16 -8.76 -9.12 -0.86
N GLY A 17 -9.27 -9.45 0.33
CA GLY A 17 -8.84 -8.84 1.59
C GLY A 17 -9.23 -7.37 1.79
N LEU A 18 -10.24 -6.87 1.06
CA LEU A 18 -10.67 -5.48 1.12
C LEU A 18 -11.14 -5.05 2.52
N ASP A 19 -11.81 -5.94 3.25
CA ASP A 19 -12.24 -5.73 4.63
C ASP A 19 -11.05 -5.48 5.57
N LYS A 20 -9.97 -6.25 5.39
CA LYS A 20 -8.74 -6.11 6.16
C LYS A 20 -8.00 -4.83 5.80
N LEU A 21 -7.94 -4.49 4.50
CA LEU A 21 -7.36 -3.22 4.04
C LEU A 21 -8.07 -2.01 4.67
N PHE A 22 -9.40 -2.03 4.75
CA PHE A 22 -10.16 -0.97 5.41
C PHE A 22 -9.96 -0.94 6.91
N LYS A 23 -9.87 -2.09 7.57
CA LYS A 23 -9.54 -2.17 8.99
C LYS A 23 -8.19 -1.51 9.28
N GLU A 24 -7.17 -1.79 8.46
CA GLU A 24 -5.85 -1.16 8.58
C GLU A 24 -5.91 0.35 8.29
N ALA A 25 -6.55 0.75 7.19
CA ALA A 25 -6.70 2.15 6.83
C ALA A 25 -7.44 2.97 7.89
N SER A 26 -8.39 2.37 8.63
CA SER A 26 -9.07 3.03 9.74
C SER A 26 -8.15 3.39 10.92
N ARG A 27 -7.03 2.68 11.07
CA ARG A 27 -6.05 2.83 12.15
C ARG A 27 -4.81 3.61 11.72
N VAL A 28 -4.52 3.64 10.42
CA VAL A 28 -3.29 4.17 9.85
C VAL A 28 -3.61 5.35 8.92
N PRO A 29 -3.54 6.61 9.40
CA PRO A 29 -4.02 7.77 8.64
C PRO A 29 -3.30 8.00 7.30
N TYR A 30 -1.99 7.73 7.23
CA TYR A 30 -1.22 7.90 5.99
C TYR A 30 -1.56 6.83 4.95
N LEU A 31 -1.89 5.60 5.38
CA LEU A 31 -2.42 4.57 4.49
C LEU A 31 -3.78 4.98 3.92
N ALA A 32 -4.68 5.49 4.77
CA ALA A 32 -5.97 6.00 4.32
C ALA A 32 -5.82 7.15 3.31
N LYS A 33 -4.88 8.07 3.57
CA LYS A 33 -4.53 9.16 2.64
C LYS A 33 -4.08 8.60 1.29
N TYR A 34 -3.13 7.67 1.31
CA TYR A 34 -2.62 7.04 0.10
C TYR A 34 -3.74 6.36 -0.71
N LEU A 35 -4.62 5.60 -0.05
CA LEU A 35 -5.75 4.94 -0.71
C LEU A 35 -6.70 5.93 -1.39
N ARG A 36 -7.02 7.06 -0.74
CA ARG A 36 -7.86 8.11 -1.34
C ARG A 36 -7.27 8.67 -2.64
N GLU A 37 -5.95 8.73 -2.75
CA GLU A 37 -5.27 9.29 -3.92
C GLU A 37 -5.12 8.27 -5.07
N ILE A 38 -4.92 6.99 -4.74
CA ILE A 38 -4.57 5.96 -5.72
C ILE A 38 -5.77 5.16 -6.22
N VAL A 39 -6.78 4.91 -5.38
CA VAL A 39 -7.97 4.10 -5.72
C VAL A 39 -8.75 4.67 -6.90
N PRO A 40 -8.98 5.99 -7.02
CA PRO A 40 -9.66 6.55 -8.20
C PRO A 40 -8.92 6.28 -9.52
N LYS A 41 -7.62 6.01 -9.47
CA LYS A 41 -6.77 5.80 -10.66
C LYS A 41 -6.67 4.32 -11.03
N LEU A 42 -6.63 3.42 -10.04
CA LEU A 42 -6.28 2.01 -10.24
C LEU A 42 -7.35 1.02 -9.74
N GLY A 43 -8.36 1.50 -9.02
CA GLY A 43 -9.22 0.67 -8.18
C GLY A 43 -8.52 0.24 -6.89
N TYR A 44 -9.26 -0.49 -6.05
CA TYR A 44 -8.73 -1.04 -4.80
C TYR A 44 -7.76 -2.21 -5.08
N PRO A 45 -6.60 -2.26 -4.40
CA PRO A 45 -5.66 -3.38 -4.51
C PRO A 45 -6.21 -4.64 -3.83
N ASP A 46 -5.79 -5.81 -4.33
CA ASP A 46 -5.86 -7.04 -3.54
C ASP A 46 -4.90 -6.93 -2.34
N TYR A 47 -5.39 -7.15 -1.13
CA TYR A 47 -4.62 -7.04 0.10
C TYR A 47 -4.25 -8.40 0.67
N TYR A 48 -2.95 -8.62 0.90
CA TYR A 48 -2.39 -9.85 1.43
C TYR A 48 -1.57 -9.60 2.69
N GLU A 49 -2.01 -10.09 3.85
CA GLU A 49 -1.33 -9.86 5.14
C GLU A 49 0.06 -10.51 5.23
N PHE A 50 0.29 -11.61 4.51
CA PHE A 50 1.53 -12.40 4.57
C PHE A 50 2.36 -12.28 3.28
N GLY A 51 2.14 -11.20 2.52
CA GLY A 51 2.75 -10.99 1.21
C GLY A 51 1.97 -11.63 0.06
N PRO A 52 2.27 -11.21 -1.18
CA PRO A 52 1.50 -11.61 -2.35
C PRO A 52 1.86 -13.04 -2.78
N PRO A 53 0.88 -13.82 -3.29
CA PRO A 53 1.12 -15.13 -3.88
C PRO A 53 2.18 -15.12 -5.00
N SER A 54 2.93 -16.20 -5.11
CA SER A 54 4.06 -16.31 -6.05
C SER A 54 3.63 -16.22 -7.52
N GLU A 55 2.40 -16.61 -7.82
CA GLU A 55 1.74 -16.60 -9.12
C GLU A 55 1.62 -15.17 -9.68
N LEU A 56 1.48 -14.18 -8.78
CA LEU A 56 1.39 -12.77 -9.15
C LEU A 56 2.71 -12.21 -9.69
N LYS A 57 3.84 -12.93 -9.54
CA LYS A 57 5.10 -12.58 -10.21
C LYS A 57 5.00 -12.65 -11.73
N LYS A 58 4.14 -13.51 -12.28
CA LYS A 58 3.97 -13.70 -13.73
C LYS A 58 2.73 -13.00 -14.31
N ALA A 59 1.86 -12.45 -13.48
CA ALA A 59 0.64 -11.78 -13.92
C ALA A 59 0.94 -10.54 -14.79
N ALA A 60 0.24 -10.38 -15.91
CA ALA A 60 0.44 -9.23 -16.80
C ALA A 60 0.01 -7.91 -16.15
N ASN A 61 -1.11 -7.94 -15.41
CA ASN A 61 -1.65 -6.81 -14.67
C ASN A 61 -1.69 -7.14 -13.19
N VAL A 62 -1.12 -6.28 -12.37
CA VAL A 62 -1.14 -6.41 -10.91
C VAL A 62 -1.67 -5.12 -10.27
N ASN A 63 -2.38 -5.27 -9.16
CA ASN A 63 -2.77 -4.19 -8.26
C ASN A 63 -2.87 -4.83 -6.86
N VAL A 64 -1.76 -4.90 -6.13
CA VAL A 64 -1.65 -5.67 -4.89
C VAL A 64 -0.96 -4.87 -3.79
N MET A 65 -1.39 -5.05 -2.55
CA MET A 65 -0.83 -4.39 -1.38
C MET A 65 -0.58 -5.38 -0.26
N TYR A 66 0.51 -5.21 0.47
CA TYR A 66 0.84 -6.06 1.62
C TYR A 66 1.67 -5.28 2.64
N PRO A 67 1.52 -5.56 3.94
CA PRO A 67 2.36 -4.98 4.97
C PRO A 67 3.74 -5.67 4.99
N VAL A 68 4.78 -4.93 5.39
CA VAL A 68 6.13 -5.47 5.63
C VAL A 68 6.61 -5.31 7.08
N GLY A 69 5.76 -4.78 7.96
CA GLY A 69 6.06 -4.50 9.36
C GLY A 69 6.37 -3.02 9.62
N GLY A 70 6.38 -2.60 10.89
CA GLY A 70 6.70 -1.22 11.29
C GLY A 70 5.72 -0.15 10.79
N GLY A 71 4.50 -0.53 10.40
CA GLY A 71 3.54 0.38 9.74
C GLY A 71 3.83 0.62 8.25
N ILE A 72 4.77 -0.10 7.65
CA ILE A 72 5.11 0.07 6.24
C ILE A 72 4.29 -0.91 5.39
N TYR A 73 3.76 -0.41 4.28
CA TYR A 73 3.04 -1.19 3.28
C TYR A 73 3.70 -1.04 1.91
N ILE A 74 3.69 -2.10 1.12
CA ILE A 74 4.15 -2.09 -0.27
C ILE A 74 2.95 -2.21 -1.17
N HIS A 75 2.77 -1.26 -2.08
CA HIS A 75 1.79 -1.33 -3.17
C HIS A 75 2.52 -1.59 -4.48
N VAL A 76 2.16 -2.70 -5.13
CA VAL A 76 2.68 -3.10 -6.44
C VAL A 76 1.57 -3.02 -7.47
N TYR A 77 1.76 -2.20 -8.50
CA TYR A 77 0.76 -2.08 -9.57
C TYR A 77 1.37 -1.91 -10.96
N THR A 78 0.60 -2.32 -11.97
CA THR A 78 0.87 -2.01 -13.38
C THR A 78 0.27 -0.63 -13.70
N PRO A 79 1.07 0.36 -14.17
CA PRO A 79 0.54 1.67 -14.52
C PRO A 79 -0.53 1.62 -15.63
N PRO A 80 -1.60 2.41 -15.53
CA PRO A 80 -2.74 2.37 -16.46
C PRO A 80 -2.39 2.88 -17.87
N GLU A 81 -1.38 3.74 -17.98
CA GLU A 81 -0.84 4.23 -19.25
C GLU A 81 -0.12 3.15 -20.06
N GLY A 82 0.09 1.96 -19.47
CA GLY A 82 0.92 0.91 -20.03
C GLY A 82 2.38 1.32 -20.03
N SER A 83 3.23 0.62 -19.28
CA SER A 83 4.66 0.76 -19.51
C SER A 83 4.96 0.10 -20.86
N LYS A 84 5.58 0.83 -21.80
CA LYS A 84 6.11 0.25 -23.06
C LYS A 84 7.03 -0.96 -22.83
N THR A 85 7.46 -1.17 -21.58
CA THR A 85 8.40 -2.18 -21.10
C THR A 85 7.78 -3.25 -20.18
N GLY A 86 6.50 -3.18 -19.82
CA GLY A 86 5.88 -4.11 -18.84
C GLY A 86 6.36 -3.91 -17.38
N TYR A 87 7.03 -2.79 -17.09
CA TYR A 87 7.49 -2.43 -15.74
C TYR A 87 6.32 -2.23 -14.75
N ARG A 88 6.51 -2.75 -13.54
CA ARG A 88 5.61 -2.61 -12.39
C ARG A 88 6.14 -1.55 -11.43
N ARG A 89 5.26 -0.72 -10.87
CA ARG A 89 5.65 0.23 -9.82
C ARG A 89 5.58 -0.44 -8.46
N TYR A 90 6.60 -0.21 -7.64
CA TYR A 90 6.68 -0.59 -6.24
C TYR A 90 6.70 0.68 -5.42
N VAL A 91 5.67 0.90 -4.60
CA VAL A 91 5.54 2.08 -3.77
C VAL A 91 5.55 1.67 -2.30
N ALA A 92 6.55 2.16 -1.56
CA ALA A 92 6.56 2.10 -0.11
C ALA A 92 5.63 3.18 0.45
N ILE A 93 4.74 2.76 1.33
CA ILE A 93 3.78 3.62 2.02
C ILE A 93 4.19 3.61 3.48
N GLU A 94 4.75 4.72 3.91
CA GLU A 94 5.44 4.86 5.18
C GLU A 94 4.79 5.97 6.03
N PRO A 95 5.01 5.96 7.35
CA PRO A 95 4.71 7.10 8.19
C PRO A 95 5.35 8.39 7.64
N PRO A 96 4.70 9.55 7.83
CA PRO A 96 5.30 10.82 7.42
C PRO A 96 6.61 11.05 8.18
N LYS A 97 7.60 11.59 7.47
CA LYS A 97 8.87 11.97 8.11
C LYS A 97 8.62 13.01 9.20
N PRO A 98 9.23 12.86 10.38
CA PRO A 98 9.20 13.91 11.39
C PRO A 98 9.82 15.22 10.86
N PRO A 99 9.49 16.38 11.47
CA PRO A 99 10.19 17.63 11.20
C PRO A 99 11.71 17.46 11.30
N ARG A 100 12.44 18.02 10.33
CA ARG A 100 13.89 17.87 10.22
C ARG A 100 14.64 18.33 11.48
N GLU A 101 14.22 19.46 12.05
CA GLU A 101 14.81 20.01 13.28
C GLU A 101 14.70 19.05 14.48
N LEU A 102 13.61 18.28 14.56
CA LEU A 102 13.45 17.27 15.61
C LEU A 102 14.37 16.07 15.39
N VAL A 103 14.52 15.64 14.14
CA VAL A 103 15.45 14.56 13.79
C VAL A 103 16.88 14.97 14.14
N GLU A 104 17.29 16.16 13.74
CA GLU A 104 18.64 16.69 14.03
C GLU A 104 18.88 16.84 15.55
N ALA A 105 17.90 17.34 16.30
CA ALA A 105 18.01 17.45 17.76
C ALA A 105 18.19 16.08 18.44
N VAL A 106 17.47 15.05 17.98
CA VAL A 106 17.61 13.68 18.48
C VAL A 106 18.98 13.10 18.09
N GLU A 107 19.43 13.30 16.86
CA GLU A 107 20.74 12.82 16.39
C GLU A 107 21.90 13.42 17.21
N ILE A 108 21.85 14.73 17.50
CA ILE A 108 22.84 15.38 18.37
C ILE A 108 22.85 14.75 19.76
N LYS A 109 21.68 14.49 20.34
CA LYS A 109 21.58 13.84 21.66
C LYS A 109 22.06 12.40 21.67
N ILE A 110 21.84 11.65 20.59
CA ILE A 110 22.41 10.30 20.45
C ILE A 110 23.94 10.40 20.35
N ALA A 111 24.47 11.35 19.58
CA ALA A 111 25.91 11.54 19.44
C ALA A 111 26.60 11.89 20.77
N GLU A 112 25.97 12.72 21.62
CA GLU A 112 26.46 13.02 22.97
C GLU A 112 26.56 11.77 23.88
N LEU A 113 25.79 10.72 23.61
CA LEU A 113 25.74 9.49 24.42
C LEU A 113 26.69 8.40 23.92
N ILE A 114 27.25 8.55 22.71
CA ILE A 114 28.24 7.63 22.17
C ILE A 114 29.60 8.12 22.66
N ASP A 115 30.07 7.55 23.76
CA ASP A 115 31.47 7.69 24.18
C ASP A 115 32.35 6.84 23.24
N GLU A 116 33.46 7.41 22.77
CA GLU A 116 34.50 6.66 22.05
C GLU A 116 35.23 5.74 23.05
N THR A 117 34.61 4.61 23.42
CA THR A 117 35.30 3.50 24.12
C THR A 117 35.81 2.45 23.16
#